data_AF-A0A0F8ZHS0-F1
#
_entry.id   AF-A0A0F8ZHS0-F1
#
_cell.length_a   1.000
_cell.length_b   1.000
_cell.length_c   1.000
_cell.angle_alpha   90.00
_cell.angle_beta   90.00
_cell.angle_gamma   90.00
#
_symmetry.space_group_name_H-M   'P 1'
#
loop_
_entity.id
_entity.type
_entity.pdbx_description
1 polymer ?
#
loop_
_entity_poly.entity_id
_entity_poly.type
_entity_poly.pdbx_seq_one_letter_code
_entity_poly.pdbx_strand_id
1 'polypeptide(L)' 'MGKSKQRILVGPWRMLSTIAERHRAGESIKELMEDYSLSRSEILGAIAWHKKKSKAAKKGWRTRRAGK' A
#
# COMPACT_ATOMS: atom_id res chain seq x y z
N MET A 1 -2.33 8.74 22.85
CA MET A 1 -2.50 7.37 22.32
C MET A 1 -1.24 6.98 21.56
N GLY A 2 -0.33 6.23 22.19
CA GLY A 2 0.92 5.80 21.56
C GLY A 2 0.62 4.74 20.50
N LYS A 3 0.94 5.02 19.24
CA LYS A 3 0.86 4.02 18.16
C LYS A 3 1.88 2.93 18.48
N SER A 4 1.40 1.80 18.97
CA SER A 4 2.21 0.61 19.23
C SER A 4 2.95 0.23 17.95
N LYS A 5 4.29 0.23 18.00
CA LYS A 5 5.18 -0.29 16.96
C LYS A 5 4.97 -1.79 16.82
N GLN A 6 3.86 -2.19 16.21
CA GLN A 6 3.62 -3.57 15.87
C GLN A 6 4.61 -3.93 14.78
N ARG A 7 5.64 -4.70 15.15
CA ARG A 7 6.49 -5.43 14.21
C ARG A 7 5.60 -6.48 13.54
N ILE A 8 4.85 -6.06 12.52
CA ILE A 8 4.02 -6.99 11.77
C ILE A 8 4.97 -7.79 10.88
N LEU A 9 5.10 -9.10 11.15
CA LEU A 9 5.73 -10.06 10.23
C LEU A 9 4.82 -10.23 9.00
N VAL A 10 4.73 -9.20 8.17
CA VAL A 10 3.99 -9.24 6.92
C VAL A 10 4.91 -9.70 5.80
N GLY A 11 4.43 -10.66 5.00
CA GLY A 11 5.10 -11.01 3.75
C GLY A 11 5.26 -9.79 2.83
N PRO A 12 6.21 -9.82 1.88
CA PRO A 12 6.63 -8.64 1.12
C PRO A 12 5.48 -7.87 0.47
N TRP A 13 4.47 -8.58 -0.05
CA TRP A 13 3.32 -7.99 -0.75
C TRP A 13 2.25 -7.42 0.19
N ARG A 14 2.10 -7.98 1.40
CA ARG A 14 1.21 -7.43 2.44
C ARG A 14 1.77 -6.13 2.98
N MET A 15 3.08 -6.07 3.23
CA MET A 15 3.76 -4.87 3.71
C MET A 15 3.55 -3.68 2.78
N LEU A 16 3.74 -3.88 1.47
CA LEU A 16 3.51 -2.83 0.46
C LEU A 16 2.05 -2.35 0.43
N SER A 17 1.09 -3.25 0.65
CA SER A 17 -0.33 -2.91 0.73
C SER A 17 -0.61 -2.05 1.97
N THR A 18 -0.12 -2.46 3.14
CA THR A 18 -0.27 -1.73 4.41
C THR A 18 0.32 -0.32 4.33
N ILE A 19 1.52 -0.16 3.76
CA ILE A 19 2.16 1.15 3.57
C ILE A 19 1.27 2.06 2.70
N ALA A 20 0.74 1.54 1.60
CA ALA A 20 -0.10 2.30 0.69
C ALA A 20 -1.49 2.62 1.26
N GLU A 21 -2.03 1.77 2.15
CA GLU A 21 -3.28 2.02 2.88
C GLU A 21 -3.09 3.08 3.95
N ARG A 22 -2.00 3.03 4.73
CA ARG A 22 -1.66 4.06 5.73
C ARG A 22 -1.41 5.41 5.09
N HIS A 23 -0.70 5.45 3.95
CA HIS A 23 -0.59 6.68 3.16
C HIS A 23 -1.95 7.21 2.70
N ARG A 24 -2.90 6.33 2.34
CA ARG A 24 -4.28 6.74 2.02
C ARG A 24 -5.07 7.23 3.24
N ALA A 25 -4.76 6.72 4.43
CA ALA A 25 -5.36 7.14 5.69
C ALA A 25 -4.83 8.52 6.18
N GLY A 26 -3.86 9.11 5.47
CA GLY A 26 -3.33 10.44 5.76
C GLY A 26 -1.96 10.43 6.45
N GLU A 27 -1.34 9.26 6.64
CA GLU A 27 0.04 9.21 7.14
C GLU A 27 1.02 9.77 6.10
N SER A 28 1.96 10.59 6.56
CA SER A 28 2.97 11.18 5.69
C SER A 28 3.99 10.14 5.24
N ILE A 29 4.60 10.38 4.07
CA ILE A 29 5.70 9.54 3.58
C ILE A 29 6.84 9.48 4.61
N LYS A 30 7.08 10.57 5.34
CA LYS A 30 8.14 10.64 6.37
C LYS A 30 7.85 9.70 7.54
N GLU A 31 6.63 9.70 8.07
CA GLU A 31 6.21 8.78 9.14
C GLU A 31 6.31 7.31 8.68
N LEU A 32 5.95 7.03 7.43
CA LEU A 32 6.04 5.68 6.88
C LEU A 32 7.48 5.22 6.67
N MET A 33 8.39 6.12 6.25
CA MET A 33 9.81 5.82 6.16
C MET A 33 10.39 5.48 7.54
N GLU A 34 9.99 6.22 8.58
CA GLU A 34 10.47 6.02 9.95
C GLU A 34 9.91 4.73 10.58
N ASP A 35 8.62 4.45 10.40
CA ASP A 35 7.97 3.27 10.98
C ASP A 35 8.45 1.94 10.34
N TYR A 36 8.70 1.95 9.02
CA TYR A 36 9.17 0.77 8.29
C TYR A 36 10.69 0.74 8.07
N SER A 37 11.41 1.80 8.45
CA SER A 37 12.85 1.97 8.14
C SER A 37 13.18 1.77 6.66
N LEU A 38 12.28 2.25 5.78
CA LEU A 38 12.41 2.13 4.33
C LEU A 38 12.81 3.47 3.71
N SER A 39 13.47 3.39 2.55
CA SER A 39 13.77 4.57 1.76
C SER A 39 12.52 5.19 1.13
N ARG A 40 12.60 6.47 0.79
CA ARG A 40 11.51 7.18 0.10
C ARG A 40 11.09 6.48 -1.19
N SER A 41 12.05 5.94 -1.94
CA SER A 41 11.82 5.22 -3.19
C SER A 41 11.02 3.95 -2.99
N GLU A 42 11.28 3.20 -1.91
CA GLU A 42 10.54 1.99 -1.58
C GLU A 42 9.09 2.29 -1.17
N ILE A 43 8.88 3.34 -0.36
CA ILE A 43 7.52 3.80 0.01
C ILE A 43 6.74 4.24 -1.22
N LEU A 44 7.36 5.03 -2.12
CA LEU A 44 6.75 5.45 -3.38
C LEU A 44 6.46 4.25 -4.29
N GLY A 45 7.37 3.28 -4.33
CA GLY A 45 7.19 2.01 -5.04
C GLY A 45 5.98 1.23 -4.53
N ALA A 46 5.81 1.13 -3.21
CA ALA A 46 4.66 0.49 -2.58
C ALA A 46 3.34 1.15 -2.96
N ILE A 47 3.27 2.49 -2.91
CA ILE A 47 2.09 3.27 -3.27
C ILE A 47 1.76 3.11 -4.76
N ALA A 48 2.76 3.18 -5.63
CA ALA A 48 2.58 3.04 -7.09
C ALA A 48 2.12 1.62 -7.45
N TRP A 49 2.74 0.61 -6.85
CA TRP A 49 2.38 -0.79 -7.02
C TRP A 49 0.92 -1.04 -6.60
N HIS A 50 0.51 -0.53 -5.43
CA HIS A 50 -0.86 -0.69 -4.93
C HIS A 50 -1.89 -0.01 -5.84
N LYS A 51 -1.59 1.20 -6.34
CA LYS A 51 -2.41 1.87 -7.36
C LYS A 51 -2.55 1.03 -8.65
N LYS A 52 -1.46 0.42 -9.13
CA LYS A 52 -1.47 -0.41 -10.34
C LYS A 52 -2.32 -1.67 -10.17
N LYS A 53 -2.21 -2.36 -9.02
CA LYS A 53 -3.05 -3.51 -8.67
C LYS A 53 -4.53 -3.14 -8.58
N SER A 54 -4.87 -2.02 -7.93
CA SER A 54 -6.26 -1.54 -7.86
C SER A 54 -6.84 -1.25 -9.25
N LYS A 55 -6.06 -0.64 -10.14
CA LYS A 55 -6.47 -0.42 -11.55
C LYS A 55 -6.67 -1.73 -12.30
N ALA A 56 -5.78 -2.71 -12.13
CA ALA A 56 -5.90 -4.02 -12.76
C ALA A 56 -7.15 -4.78 -12.29
N ALA A 57 -7.44 -4.75 -10.99
CA ALA A 57 -8.64 -5.35 -10.41
C ALA A 57 -9.93 -4.69 -10.96
N LYS A 58 -9.97 -3.34 -11.02
CA LYS A 58 -11.09 -2.60 -11.61
C LYS A 58 -11.28 -2.89 -13.10
N LYS A 59 -10.18 -3.03 -13.86
CA LYS A 59 -10.24 -3.37 -15.30
C LYS A 59 -10.84 -4.77 -15.50
N GLY A 60 -10.36 -5.76 -14.76
CA GLY A 60 -10.89 -7.13 -14.83
C GLY A 60 -12.37 -7.23 -14.43
N TRP A 61 -12.80 -6.42 -13.44
CA TRP A 61 -14.21 -6.34 -13.05
C TRP A 61 -15.10 -5.73 -14.15
N ARG A 62 -14.64 -4.65 -14.80
CA ARG A 62 -15.37 -4.03 -15.92
C ARG A 62 -15.53 -4.99 -17.10
N THR A 63 -14.47 -5.72 -17.47
CA THR A 63 -14.52 -6.70 -18.57
C THR A 63 -15.48 -7.85 -18.27
N ARG A 64 -15.56 -8.31 -17.02
CA ARG A 64 -16.52 -9.35 -16.60
C ARG A 64 -17.99 -8.90 -16.63
N ARG A 65 -18.27 -7.62 -16.40
CA ARG A 65 -19.64 -7.07 -16.48
C ARG A 65 -20.08 -6.71 -17.90
N ALA A 66 -19.13 -6.38 -18.78
CA ALA A 66 -19.42 -6.02 -20.17
C ALA A 66 -19.60 -7.23 -21.11
N GLY A 67 -19.31 -8.44 -20.63
CA GLY A 67 -19.52 -9.69 -21.37
C GLY A 67 -20.82 -10.41 -21.01
N LYS A 68 -21.82 -9.70 -20.47
CA LYS A 68 -23.15 -10.24 -20.17
C LYS A 68 -24.21 -9.52 -20.98
#